data_AF-A0A842T3A0-F1
#
_entry.id   AF-A0A842T3A0-F1
#
_cell.length_a   1.000
_cell.length_b   1.000
_cell.length_c   1.000
_cell.angle_alpha   90.00
_cell.angle_beta   90.00
_cell.angle_gamma   90.00
#
_symmetry.space_group_name_H-M   'P 1'
#
loop_
_entity.id
_entity.type
_entity.pdbx_description
1 polymer ?
#
loop_
_entity_poly.entity_id
_entity_poly.type
_entity_poly.pdbx_seq_one_letter_code
_entity_poly.pdbx_strand_id
1 'polypeptide(L)'
;SNIDLHKAKTKSSQKVADIETREKEKEELSLDERMRKVKEKFKKIKSSYEKEKSSTIQGRSDADHDKSKISQIEESEEYITSEEEIERIPSNKNADEPKLSKKGMNRGKINSIGKSKQKEINNEIKIENSESQIFLGQKKCEISCYNFVVDGANIARFNENGDGSIGRMKNLRILINTLDSLNIQNYVVMFDRSLYYIIDNQAEYQKLIKDAKFIEIPGGTQADHFILQYAKREDAYIISNDIFRDFYELYGREWIVENRIAFQFVHDYLLFDKITMI
;
A
#
# COMPACT_ATOMS: atom_id res chain seq x y z
N SER A 1 36.48 -22.68 -41.17
CA SER A 1 35.11 -23.09 -40.83
C SER A 1 34.61 -22.62 -39.45
N ASN A 2 35.44 -22.07 -38.54
CA ASN A 2 34.98 -21.65 -37.20
C ASN A 2 34.54 -20.18 -37.05
N ILE A 3 34.82 -19.30 -38.01
CA ILE A 3 34.49 -17.86 -37.92
C ILE A 3 33.01 -17.59 -38.27
N ASP A 4 32.42 -18.40 -39.15
CA ASP A 4 31.03 -18.20 -39.59
C ASP A 4 30.00 -18.69 -38.55
N LEU A 5 30.36 -19.67 -37.72
CA LEU A 5 29.54 -20.16 -36.62
C LEU A 5 29.40 -19.14 -35.48
N HIS A 6 30.43 -18.31 -35.24
CA HIS A 6 30.38 -17.31 -34.18
C HIS A 6 29.51 -16.10 -34.57
N LYS A 7 29.53 -15.68 -35.85
CA LYS A 7 28.68 -14.59 -36.36
C LYS A 7 27.20 -14.95 -36.39
N ALA A 8 26.87 -16.21 -36.66
CA ALA A 8 25.49 -16.70 -36.67
C ALA A 8 24.87 -16.71 -35.26
N LYS A 9 25.63 -17.09 -34.22
CA LYS A 9 25.16 -17.07 -32.83
C LYS A 9 24.88 -15.66 -32.32
N THR A 10 25.75 -14.68 -32.63
CA THR A 10 25.53 -13.28 -32.21
C THR A 10 24.31 -12.64 -32.87
N LYS A 11 24.01 -12.95 -34.14
CA LYS A 11 22.80 -12.43 -34.81
C LYS A 11 21.51 -13.04 -34.28
N SER A 12 21.55 -14.30 -33.83
CA SER A 12 20.41 -14.97 -33.19
C SER A 12 20.09 -14.33 -31.84
N SER A 13 21.09 -14.12 -30.99
CA SER A 13 20.90 -13.52 -29.66
C SER A 13 20.43 -12.06 -29.71
N GLN A 14 20.91 -11.26 -30.68
CA GLN A 14 20.44 -9.87 -30.84
C GLN A 14 18.95 -9.82 -31.23
N LYS A 15 18.51 -10.74 -32.10
CA LYS A 15 17.12 -10.79 -32.59
C LYS A 15 16.13 -11.21 -31.50
N VAL A 16 16.56 -12.05 -30.55
CA VAL A 16 15.71 -12.46 -29.40
C VAL A 16 15.56 -11.31 -28.41
N ALA A 17 16.64 -10.58 -28.10
CA ALA A 17 16.59 -9.42 -27.21
C ALA A 17 15.70 -8.29 -27.75
N ASP A 18 15.74 -8.05 -29.06
CA ASP A 18 14.88 -7.03 -29.71
C ASP A 18 13.39 -7.40 -29.69
N ILE A 19 13.05 -8.70 -29.64
CA ILE A 19 11.65 -9.17 -29.54
C ILE A 19 11.16 -9.01 -28.10
N GLU A 20 11.93 -9.43 -27.10
CA GLU A 20 11.56 -9.29 -25.69
C GLU A 20 11.39 -7.82 -25.27
N THR A 21 12.23 -6.93 -25.79
CA THR A 21 12.12 -5.49 -25.49
C THR A 21 10.83 -4.90 -26.08
N ARG A 22 10.46 -5.28 -27.30
CA ARG A 22 9.22 -4.84 -27.95
C ARG A 22 7.95 -5.43 -27.32
N GLU A 23 8.02 -6.62 -26.74
CA GLU A 23 6.89 -7.21 -26.02
C GLU A 23 6.68 -6.52 -24.67
N LYS A 24 7.76 -6.21 -23.94
CA LYS A 24 7.69 -5.40 -22.71
C LYS A 24 7.15 -3.99 -22.95
N GLU A 25 7.63 -3.30 -23.99
CA GLU A 25 7.11 -1.97 -24.35
C GLU A 25 5.62 -2.01 -24.72
N LYS A 26 5.15 -3.08 -25.37
CA LYS A 26 3.72 -3.27 -25.66
C LYS A 26 2.89 -3.57 -24.42
N GLU A 27 3.43 -4.32 -23.45
CA GLU A 27 2.77 -4.57 -22.17
C GLU A 27 2.70 -3.32 -21.30
N GLU A 28 3.76 -2.51 -21.24
CA GLU A 28 3.78 -1.23 -20.53
C GLU A 28 2.82 -0.21 -21.16
N LEU A 29 2.80 -0.06 -22.49
CA LEU A 29 1.83 0.78 -23.20
C LEU A 29 0.38 0.34 -22.94
N SER A 30 0.16 -0.97 -22.81
CA SER A 30 -1.14 -1.55 -22.44
C SER A 30 -1.53 -1.24 -20.99
N LEU A 31 -0.57 -1.24 -20.06
CA LEU A 31 -0.78 -0.91 -18.66
C LEU A 31 -1.14 0.57 -18.48
N ASP A 32 -0.42 1.47 -19.12
CA ASP A 32 -0.69 2.92 -19.05
C ASP A 32 -2.05 3.28 -19.62
N GLU A 33 -2.43 2.68 -20.76
CA GLU A 33 -3.75 2.91 -21.35
C GLU A 33 -4.88 2.37 -20.46
N ARG A 34 -4.63 1.25 -19.76
CA ARG A 34 -5.55 0.69 -18.76
C ARG A 34 -5.69 1.61 -17.55
N MET A 35 -4.58 2.10 -17.00
CA MET A 35 -4.57 3.01 -15.84
C MET A 35 -5.25 4.34 -16.17
N ARG A 36 -5.08 4.85 -17.39
CA ARG A 36 -5.81 6.03 -17.87
C ARG A 36 -7.32 5.82 -17.87
N LYS A 37 -7.80 4.68 -18.38
CA LYS A 37 -9.25 4.33 -18.40
C LYS A 37 -9.83 4.23 -16.98
N VAL A 38 -9.05 3.71 -16.03
CA VAL A 38 -9.43 3.67 -14.61
C VAL A 38 -9.57 5.08 -14.04
N LYS A 39 -8.57 5.95 -14.22
CA LYS A 39 -8.62 7.34 -13.77
C LYS A 39 -9.84 8.10 -14.33
N GLU A 40 -10.16 7.90 -15.61
CA GLU A 40 -11.36 8.49 -16.22
C GLU A 40 -12.67 7.97 -15.61
N LYS A 41 -12.74 6.67 -15.28
CA LYS A 41 -13.92 6.07 -14.63
C LYS A 41 -14.10 6.57 -13.20
N PHE A 42 -13.02 6.68 -12.43
CA PHE A 42 -13.05 7.27 -11.08
C PHE A 42 -13.50 8.72 -11.10
N LYS A 43 -13.02 9.51 -12.07
CA LYS A 43 -13.46 10.90 -12.25
C LYS A 43 -14.97 10.99 -12.52
N LYS A 44 -15.53 10.06 -13.33
CA LYS A 44 -16.97 9.98 -13.59
C LYS A 44 -17.75 9.65 -12.31
N ILE A 45 -17.33 8.63 -11.56
CA ILE A 45 -17.96 8.23 -10.29
C ILE A 45 -17.96 9.39 -9.29
N LYS A 46 -16.81 10.04 -9.10
CA LYS A 46 -16.68 11.18 -8.18
C LYS A 46 -17.61 12.34 -8.58
N SER A 47 -17.69 12.67 -9.86
CA SER A 47 -18.60 13.72 -10.35
C SER A 47 -20.09 13.36 -10.22
N SER A 48 -20.45 12.07 -10.30
CA SER A 48 -21.81 11.59 -10.04
C SER A 48 -22.17 11.75 -8.58
N TYR A 49 -21.26 11.35 -7.68
CA TYR A 49 -21.45 11.44 -6.24
C TYR A 49 -21.55 12.90 -5.76
N GLU A 50 -20.73 13.80 -6.32
CA GLU A 50 -20.80 15.24 -6.02
C GLU A 50 -22.12 15.86 -6.51
N LYS A 51 -22.66 15.43 -7.66
CA LYS A 51 -23.97 15.86 -8.16
C LYS A 51 -25.12 15.39 -7.27
N GLU A 52 -25.10 14.12 -6.83
CA GLU A 52 -26.10 13.58 -5.91
C GLU A 52 -26.08 14.30 -4.55
N LYS A 53 -24.88 14.56 -4.02
CA LYS A 53 -24.70 15.33 -2.78
C LYS A 53 -25.19 16.78 -2.89
N SER A 54 -24.99 17.41 -4.05
CA SER A 54 -25.48 18.77 -4.33
C SER A 54 -27.01 18.83 -4.44
N SER A 55 -27.63 17.81 -5.04
CA SER A 55 -29.10 17.72 -5.16
C SER A 55 -29.82 17.41 -3.84
N THR A 56 -29.11 16.81 -2.87
CA THR A 56 -29.67 16.46 -1.55
C THR A 56 -29.64 17.64 -0.57
N ILE A 57 -28.76 18.62 -0.79
CA ILE A 57 -28.62 19.82 0.07
C ILE A 57 -29.70 20.89 -0.24
N GLN A 58 -30.40 20.78 -1.38
CA GLN A 58 -31.49 21.70 -1.72
C GLN A 58 -32.88 21.30 -1.16
N GLY A 59 -32.95 20.25 -0.31
CA GLY A 59 -34.23 19.65 0.11
C GLY A 59 -34.39 19.34 1.60
N ARG A 60 -33.54 19.88 2.49
CA ARG A 60 -33.69 19.74 3.95
C ARG A 60 -33.34 21.02 4.69
N SER A 61 -34.22 22.02 4.61
CA SER A 61 -34.58 22.78 5.81
C SER A 61 -35.67 21.99 6.52
N ASP A 62 -35.65 21.99 7.85
CA ASP A 62 -36.63 21.35 8.76
C ASP A 62 -36.25 19.92 9.20
N ALA A 63 -35.26 19.84 10.10
CA ALA A 63 -35.27 18.94 11.25
C ALA A 63 -34.09 19.27 12.19
N ASP A 64 -34.15 20.43 12.82
CA ASP A 64 -33.47 20.67 14.09
C ASP A 64 -34.25 19.92 15.17
N HIS A 65 -33.72 18.79 15.63
CA HIS A 65 -33.72 18.39 17.04
C HIS A 65 -32.97 17.08 17.21
N ASP A 66 -32.22 17.01 18.32
CA ASP A 66 -31.62 15.82 18.91
C ASP A 66 -30.26 15.35 18.37
N LYS A 67 -29.19 15.91 18.97
CA LYS A 67 -27.99 15.17 19.42
C LYS A 67 -27.00 16.07 20.18
N SER A 68 -27.47 16.69 21.26
CA SER A 68 -26.60 17.18 22.35
C SER A 68 -26.51 16.09 23.41
N LYS A 69 -25.64 15.09 23.24
CA LYS A 69 -25.43 14.03 24.27
C LYS A 69 -24.18 13.16 24.09
N ILE A 70 -23.05 13.73 23.66
CA ILE A 70 -21.71 13.12 23.86
C ILE A 70 -20.70 14.25 24.14
N SER A 71 -21.16 15.20 24.97
CA SER A 71 -20.45 16.11 25.86
C SER A 71 -20.40 15.57 27.28
N GLN A 72 -19.28 15.40 27.98
CA GLN A 72 -19.21 14.84 29.36
C GLN A 72 -19.26 13.30 29.32
N ILE A 73 -18.14 12.58 29.41
CA ILE A 73 -17.41 12.29 30.65
C ILE A 73 -15.92 12.19 30.31
N GLU A 74 -15.21 13.31 30.50
CA GLU A 74 -13.84 13.30 31.01
C GLU A 74 -13.97 13.75 32.48
N GLU A 75 -13.08 13.30 33.35
CA GLU A 75 -12.98 13.53 34.81
C GLU A 75 -13.65 12.47 35.71
N SER A 76 -12.87 11.43 36.04
CA SER A 76 -12.66 11.03 37.45
C SER A 76 -11.41 10.15 37.56
N GLU A 77 -10.40 10.68 38.23
CA GLU A 77 -9.17 10.01 38.67
C GLU A 77 -9.46 8.96 39.76
N GLU A 78 -8.63 7.89 39.85
CA GLU A 78 -7.88 7.45 41.06
C GLU A 78 -7.59 5.93 41.15
N TYR A 79 -6.29 5.63 41.32
CA TYR A 79 -5.59 4.58 42.09
C TYR A 79 -5.88 3.06 41.90
N ILE A 80 -4.82 2.26 41.63
CA ILE A 80 -3.93 1.65 42.64
C ILE A 80 -2.65 1.10 41.96
N THR A 81 -1.52 1.42 42.58
CA THR A 81 -0.16 0.91 42.34
C THR A 81 0.09 -0.41 43.07
N SER A 82 0.88 -1.30 42.49
CA SER A 82 1.74 -2.21 43.28
C SER A 82 3.02 -2.51 42.50
N GLU A 83 4.12 -1.90 42.94
CA GLU A 83 5.49 -2.33 42.68
C GLU A 83 5.83 -3.53 43.56
N GLU A 84 6.59 -4.47 43.00
CA GLU A 84 7.66 -5.28 43.59
C GLU A 84 8.05 -6.30 42.52
N GLU A 85 9.28 -6.73 42.25
CA GLU A 85 10.65 -6.35 42.59
C GLU A 85 11.47 -7.35 41.74
N ILE A 86 12.51 -6.93 41.01
CA ILE A 86 13.76 -7.70 40.79
C ILE A 86 14.87 -6.70 40.42
N GLU A 87 15.94 -6.79 41.19
CA GLU A 87 17.14 -5.95 41.31
C GLU A 87 18.01 -5.88 40.03
N ARG A 88 18.55 -4.69 39.69
CA ARG A 88 19.96 -4.19 39.83
C ARG A 88 21.04 -5.12 39.19
N ILE A 89 22.11 -4.69 38.48
CA ILE A 89 23.11 -3.60 38.58
C ILE A 89 23.97 -3.63 37.24
N PRO A 90 24.95 -2.74 36.90
CA PRO A 90 25.11 -1.26 36.91
C PRO A 90 25.42 -0.60 35.53
N SER A 91 25.27 0.73 35.57
CA SER A 91 25.82 1.82 34.75
C SER A 91 27.24 1.72 34.16
N ASN A 92 27.47 2.39 33.02
CA ASN A 92 28.60 3.33 32.92
C ASN A 92 28.31 4.55 32.02
N LYS A 93 28.94 5.66 32.37
CA LYS A 93 28.75 7.06 31.91
C LYS A 93 29.67 7.44 30.74
N ASN A 94 29.38 8.64 30.19
CA ASN A 94 30.22 9.65 29.51
C ASN A 94 29.74 9.91 28.07
N ALA A 95 29.08 11.03 27.77
CA ALA A 95 29.56 12.43 27.70
C ALA A 95 30.61 12.63 26.59
N ASP A 96 30.26 13.39 25.54
CA ASP A 96 30.96 14.64 25.16
C ASP A 96 30.43 15.21 23.82
N GLU A 97 29.87 16.44 23.91
CA GLU A 97 29.79 17.40 22.79
C GLU A 97 31.21 17.91 22.46
N PRO A 98 31.42 18.46 21.24
CA PRO A 98 31.92 19.82 21.22
C PRO A 98 31.27 20.75 20.16
N LYS A 99 31.17 22.01 20.55
CA LYS A 99 30.88 23.20 19.74
C LYS A 99 32.18 23.84 19.18
N LEU A 100 31.99 24.83 18.29
CA LEU A 100 32.91 25.80 17.66
C LEU A 100 33.50 25.36 16.30
N SER A 101 33.53 26.18 15.25
CA SER A 101 33.83 27.62 15.22
C SER A 101 33.31 28.33 13.95
N LYS A 102 33.20 29.68 14.05
CA LYS A 102 32.92 30.64 12.97
C LYS A 102 34.23 31.13 12.31
N LYS A 103 34.21 31.35 11.00
CA LYS A 103 34.96 32.37 10.19
C LYS A 103 34.61 32.10 8.72
N GLY A 104 34.41 33.05 7.80
CA GLY A 104 34.58 34.50 7.79
C GLY A 104 33.99 35.05 6.49
N MET A 105 33.91 36.37 6.43
CA MET A 105 33.38 37.19 5.33
C MET A 105 34.11 36.95 4.00
N ASN A 106 33.38 37.10 2.88
CA ASN A 106 33.90 37.93 1.80
C ASN A 106 32.80 38.63 1.00
N ARG A 107 32.99 39.94 0.85
CA ARG A 107 32.22 40.86 0.01
C ARG A 107 32.82 40.86 -1.39
N GLY A 108 31.97 40.85 -2.41
CA GLY A 108 32.34 41.18 -3.79
C GLY A 108 31.11 41.67 -4.55
N LYS A 109 31.00 43.00 -4.71
CA LYS A 109 30.11 43.68 -5.66
C LYS A 109 30.79 43.76 -7.03
N ILE A 110 30.02 44.23 -8.03
CA ILE A 110 30.39 44.83 -9.35
C ILE A 110 30.20 43.83 -10.51
N ASN A 111 29.54 44.09 -11.64
CA ASN A 111 28.67 45.17 -12.13
C ASN A 111 27.85 44.66 -13.36
N SER A 112 26.78 45.40 -13.61
CA SER A 112 25.94 45.58 -14.81
C SER A 112 26.44 45.25 -16.23
N ILE A 113 25.44 45.06 -17.12
CA ILE A 113 25.32 45.34 -18.58
C ILE A 113 24.94 44.05 -19.34
N GLY A 114 23.94 43.95 -20.22
CA GLY A 114 23.00 44.91 -20.79
C GLY A 114 21.81 44.19 -21.46
N LYS A 115 20.79 44.97 -21.84
CA LYS A 115 19.64 44.55 -22.66
C LYS A 115 20.16 44.10 -24.05
N SER A 116 19.64 43.05 -24.69
CA SER A 116 18.61 43.16 -25.73
C SER A 116 18.31 41.80 -26.42
N LYS A 117 17.01 41.53 -26.62
CA LYS A 117 16.35 40.94 -27.80
C LYS A 117 16.52 39.45 -28.20
N GLN A 118 15.35 38.79 -28.16
CA GLN A 118 14.77 37.87 -29.15
C GLN A 118 15.49 36.56 -29.47
N LYS A 119 14.89 35.44 -29.02
CA LYS A 119 14.28 34.46 -29.93
C LYS A 119 13.46 33.42 -29.18
N GLU A 120 12.32 33.10 -29.78
CA GLU A 120 11.49 31.92 -29.54
C GLU A 120 12.33 30.68 -29.25
N ILE A 121 11.90 29.83 -28.31
CA ILE A 121 12.00 28.37 -28.38
C ILE A 121 11.04 27.81 -27.33
N ASN A 122 10.00 27.14 -27.83
CA ASN A 122 9.32 25.96 -27.31
C ASN A 122 8.97 25.95 -25.81
N ASN A 123 7.67 26.14 -25.52
CA ASN A 123 7.03 25.52 -24.36
C ASN A 123 7.12 23.99 -24.51
N GLU A 124 8.27 23.42 -24.17
CA GLU A 124 8.32 22.08 -23.60
C GLU A 124 7.55 22.16 -22.30
N ILE A 125 6.28 21.78 -22.34
CA ILE A 125 5.63 21.23 -21.17
C ILE A 125 6.48 20.00 -20.83
N LYS A 126 7.46 20.19 -19.95
CA LYS A 126 7.98 19.10 -19.13
C LYS A 126 6.76 18.59 -18.39
N ILE A 127 6.17 17.53 -18.93
CA ILE A 127 5.42 16.59 -18.13
C ILE A 127 6.50 15.99 -17.24
N GLU A 128 6.84 16.69 -16.17
CA GLU A 128 7.48 16.07 -15.02
C GLU A 128 6.57 14.89 -14.71
N ASN A 129 7.12 13.68 -14.83
CA ASN A 129 6.49 12.47 -14.32
C ASN A 129 6.10 12.79 -12.89
N SER A 130 4.83 13.15 -12.69
CA SER A 130 4.31 13.47 -11.38
C SER A 130 4.35 12.16 -10.63
N GLU A 131 5.41 11.95 -9.85
CA GLU A 131 5.55 10.80 -8.98
C GLU A 131 4.22 10.66 -8.25
N SER A 132 3.54 9.55 -8.53
CA SER A 132 2.19 9.34 -8.01
C SER A 132 2.27 9.39 -6.50
N GLN A 133 1.49 10.27 -5.88
CA GLN A 133 1.57 10.45 -4.44
C GLN A 133 0.74 9.37 -3.78
N ILE A 134 1.37 8.59 -2.89
CA ILE A 134 0.69 7.57 -2.11
C ILE A 134 0.26 8.17 -0.76
N PHE A 135 -0.99 7.93 -0.42
CA PHE A 135 -1.58 8.28 0.86
C PHE A 135 -1.98 7.02 1.61
N LEU A 136 -1.71 7.00 2.91
CA LEU A 136 -2.23 6.02 3.86
C LEU A 136 -3.22 6.73 4.80
N GLY A 137 -4.51 6.48 4.58
CA GLY A 137 -5.60 7.30 5.10
C GLY A 137 -5.49 8.74 4.56
N GLN A 138 -5.27 9.70 5.46
CA GLN A 138 -5.11 11.12 5.11
C GLN A 138 -3.64 11.57 5.05
N LYS A 139 -2.69 10.69 5.36
CA LYS A 139 -1.26 11.03 5.47
C LYS A 139 -0.56 10.72 4.15
N LYS A 140 0.09 11.73 3.56
CA LYS A 140 1.04 11.52 2.46
C LYS A 140 2.24 10.74 2.99
N CYS A 141 2.66 9.70 2.28
CA CYS A 141 3.77 8.88 2.73
C CYS A 141 4.53 8.19 1.61
N GLU A 142 5.76 7.78 1.91
CA GLU A 142 6.49 6.79 1.12
C GLU A 142 6.04 5.40 1.57
N ILE A 143 5.31 4.68 0.71
CA ILE A 143 4.70 3.40 1.06
C ILE A 143 5.73 2.32 1.42
N SER A 144 6.95 2.46 0.91
CA SER A 144 8.11 1.60 1.20
C SER A 144 8.52 1.63 2.67
N CYS A 145 8.12 2.65 3.44
CA CYS A 145 8.43 2.75 4.87
C CYS A 145 7.50 1.91 5.76
N TYR A 146 6.45 1.30 5.20
CA TYR A 146 5.48 0.51 5.96
C TYR A 146 5.57 -0.97 5.65
N ASN A 147 5.27 -1.77 6.67
CA ASN A 147 5.10 -3.20 6.54
C ASN A 147 3.61 -3.53 6.35
N PHE A 148 3.34 -4.59 5.59
CA PHE A 148 1.98 -5.09 5.40
C PHE A 148 1.92 -6.58 5.70
N VAL A 149 0.84 -7.00 6.36
CA VAL A 149 0.43 -8.40 6.42
C VAL A 149 -0.91 -8.54 5.72
N VAL A 150 -1.00 -9.54 4.84
CA VAL A 150 -2.21 -9.77 4.04
C VAL A 150 -2.85 -11.06 4.47
N ASP A 151 -4.16 -11.01 4.71
CA ASP A 151 -4.99 -12.20 4.84
C ASP A 151 -5.25 -12.79 3.45
N GLY A 152 -4.41 -13.73 3.06
CA GLY A 152 -4.45 -14.35 1.74
C GLY A 152 -5.70 -15.19 1.52
N ALA A 153 -6.26 -15.80 2.58
CA ALA A 153 -7.49 -16.58 2.48
C ALA A 153 -8.71 -15.68 2.27
N ASN A 154 -8.78 -14.52 2.93
CA ASN A 154 -9.82 -13.52 2.71
C ASN A 154 -9.78 -12.94 1.29
N ILE A 155 -8.57 -12.65 0.77
CA ILE A 155 -8.38 -12.21 -0.63
C ILE A 155 -8.79 -13.30 -1.61
N ALA A 156 -8.29 -14.53 -1.45
CA ALA A 156 -8.56 -15.63 -2.37
C ALA A 156 -10.05 -15.97 -2.42
N ARG A 157 -10.75 -15.95 -1.28
CA ARG A 157 -12.18 -16.26 -1.19
C ARG A 157 -13.10 -15.09 -1.51
N PHE A 158 -12.55 -13.89 -1.77
CA PHE A 158 -13.40 -12.75 -2.10
C PHE A 158 -14.25 -13.04 -3.34
N ASN A 159 -15.57 -12.92 -3.16
CA ASN A 159 -16.56 -13.11 -4.20
C ASN A 159 -17.73 -12.15 -3.99
N GLU A 160 -17.84 -11.14 -4.85
CA GLU A 160 -18.91 -10.12 -4.74
C GLU A 160 -20.32 -10.72 -4.91
N ASN A 161 -20.45 -11.81 -5.68
CA ASN A 161 -21.74 -12.41 -6.05
C ASN A 161 -21.90 -13.87 -5.59
N GLY A 162 -21.12 -14.33 -4.61
CA GLY A 162 -21.28 -15.68 -4.08
C GLY A 162 -20.75 -15.84 -2.67
N ASP A 163 -20.81 -17.07 -2.18
CA ASP A 163 -20.55 -17.40 -0.76
C ASP A 163 -19.07 -17.44 -0.36
N GLY A 164 -18.14 -17.26 -1.31
CA GLY A 164 -16.71 -17.38 -1.05
C GLY A 164 -16.24 -18.80 -0.73
N SER A 165 -17.03 -19.82 -1.08
CA SER A 165 -16.73 -21.24 -0.82
C SER A 165 -15.47 -21.76 -1.52
N ILE A 166 -15.08 -21.14 -2.64
CA ILE A 166 -13.91 -21.52 -3.44
C ILE A 166 -12.92 -20.37 -3.46
N GLY A 167 -11.67 -20.66 -3.11
CA GLY A 167 -10.55 -19.73 -3.28
C GLY A 167 -10.17 -19.59 -4.75
N ARG A 168 -9.83 -18.39 -5.20
CA ARG A 168 -9.49 -18.10 -6.60
C ARG A 168 -8.05 -17.64 -6.72
N MET A 169 -7.22 -18.39 -7.45
CA MET A 169 -5.85 -17.96 -7.77
C MET A 169 -5.82 -16.64 -8.52
N LYS A 170 -6.85 -16.33 -9.34
CA LYS A 170 -6.98 -15.04 -10.02
C LYS A 170 -6.91 -13.86 -9.03
N ASN A 171 -7.57 -13.96 -7.88
CA ASN A 171 -7.58 -12.89 -6.88
C ASN A 171 -6.19 -12.66 -6.29
N LEU A 172 -5.43 -13.73 -6.04
CA LEU A 172 -4.05 -13.64 -5.54
C LEU A 172 -3.11 -13.01 -6.58
N ARG A 173 -3.28 -13.32 -7.86
CA ARG A 173 -2.52 -12.64 -8.93
C ARG A 173 -2.83 -11.15 -9.00
N ILE A 174 -4.11 -10.77 -8.87
CA ILE A 174 -4.51 -9.36 -8.85
C ILE A 174 -3.89 -8.65 -7.64
N LEU A 175 -3.88 -9.28 -6.46
CA LEU A 175 -3.22 -8.75 -5.28
C LEU A 175 -1.74 -8.45 -5.57
N ILE A 176 -0.98 -9.43 -6.07
CA ILE A 176 0.45 -9.28 -6.35
C ILE A 176 0.69 -8.13 -7.32
N ASN A 177 -0.01 -8.14 -8.46
CA ASN A 177 0.10 -7.07 -9.46
C ASN A 177 -0.24 -5.69 -8.89
N THR A 178 -1.22 -5.63 -7.99
CA THR A 178 -1.64 -4.38 -7.34
C THR A 178 -0.54 -3.89 -6.40
N LEU A 179 -0.03 -4.74 -5.51
CA LEU A 179 1.06 -4.39 -4.61
C LEU A 179 2.30 -3.92 -5.38
N ASP A 180 2.66 -4.61 -6.46
CA ASP A 180 3.77 -4.24 -7.34
C ASP A 180 3.52 -2.87 -8.00
N SER A 181 2.32 -2.62 -8.52
CA SER A 181 1.96 -1.33 -9.14
C SER A 181 1.95 -0.15 -8.17
N LEU A 182 1.70 -0.43 -6.89
CA LEU A 182 1.77 0.54 -5.80
C LEU A 182 3.19 0.67 -5.23
N ASN A 183 4.17 -0.09 -5.73
CA ASN A 183 5.52 -0.20 -5.20
C ASN A 183 5.57 -0.62 -3.72
N ILE A 184 4.63 -1.48 -3.30
CA ILE A 184 4.60 -2.09 -1.97
C ILE A 184 5.45 -3.35 -1.98
N GLN A 185 6.66 -3.25 -1.44
CA GLN A 185 7.62 -4.37 -1.45
C GLN A 185 7.68 -5.13 -0.12
N ASN A 186 7.41 -4.44 1.00
CA ASN A 186 7.48 -4.96 2.36
C ASN A 186 6.13 -5.55 2.78
N TYR A 187 5.87 -6.78 2.33
CA TYR A 187 4.66 -7.48 2.71
C TYR A 187 4.89 -8.98 2.92
N VAL A 188 4.02 -9.56 3.74
CA VAL A 188 3.85 -11.01 3.90
C VAL A 188 2.38 -11.34 3.70
N VAL A 189 2.09 -12.41 2.97
CA VAL A 189 0.74 -12.96 2.78
C VAL A 189 0.63 -14.24 3.59
N MET A 190 -0.31 -14.27 4.53
CA MET A 190 -0.57 -15.43 5.38
C MET A 190 -1.84 -16.14 4.92
N PHE A 191 -1.79 -17.46 4.82
CA PHE A 191 -2.91 -18.29 4.39
C PHE A 191 -3.33 -19.24 5.50
N ASP A 192 -4.63 -19.30 5.77
CA ASP A 192 -5.20 -20.43 6.50
C ASP A 192 -5.04 -21.71 5.67
N ARG A 193 -4.54 -22.80 6.29
CA ARG A 193 -4.30 -24.07 5.61
C ARG A 193 -5.54 -24.68 4.95
N SER A 194 -6.74 -24.35 5.43
CA SER A 194 -7.99 -24.78 4.80
C SER A 194 -8.09 -24.32 3.34
N LEU A 195 -7.48 -23.19 2.97
CA LEU A 195 -7.49 -22.66 1.60
C LEU A 195 -6.92 -23.66 0.59
N TYR A 196 -5.88 -24.41 0.97
CA TYR A 196 -5.24 -25.40 0.10
C TYR A 196 -6.26 -26.39 -0.49
N TYR A 197 -7.24 -26.80 0.29
CA TYR A 197 -8.21 -27.82 -0.11
C TYR A 197 -9.33 -27.28 -1.02
N ILE A 198 -9.56 -25.97 -1.01
CA ILE A 198 -10.72 -25.33 -1.66
C ILE A 198 -10.33 -24.33 -2.76
N ILE A 199 -9.04 -24.15 -3.02
CA ILE A 199 -8.57 -23.24 -4.08
C ILE A 199 -8.70 -23.89 -5.46
N ASP A 200 -9.13 -23.10 -6.44
CA ASP A 200 -9.41 -23.52 -7.82
C ASP A 200 -8.20 -24.13 -8.55
N ASN A 201 -6.98 -23.69 -8.23
CA ASN A 201 -5.74 -24.21 -8.81
C ASN A 201 -4.67 -24.47 -7.75
N GLN A 202 -4.74 -25.65 -7.14
CA GLN A 202 -3.81 -26.09 -6.09
C GLN A 202 -2.34 -26.14 -6.55
N ALA A 203 -2.07 -26.58 -7.79
CA ALA A 203 -0.71 -26.71 -8.29
C ALA A 203 0.00 -25.36 -8.41
N GLU A 204 -0.74 -24.31 -8.73
CA GLU A 204 -0.22 -22.95 -8.76
C GLU A 204 -0.07 -22.37 -7.36
N TYR A 205 -1.06 -22.56 -6.48
CA TYR A 205 -0.95 -22.18 -5.07
C TYR A 205 0.30 -22.80 -4.41
N GLN A 206 0.57 -24.08 -4.66
CA GLN A 206 1.77 -24.76 -4.16
C GLN A 206 3.09 -24.18 -4.69
N LYS A 207 3.08 -23.56 -5.88
CA LYS A 207 4.25 -22.84 -6.38
C LYS A 207 4.38 -21.49 -5.69
N LEU A 208 3.26 -20.82 -5.43
CA LEU A 208 3.22 -19.51 -4.77
C LEU A 208 3.82 -19.57 -3.36
N ILE A 209 3.40 -20.54 -2.54
CA ILE A 209 3.88 -20.70 -1.15
C ILE A 209 5.36 -21.14 -1.02
N LYS A 210 6.08 -21.34 -2.15
CA LYS A 210 7.54 -21.55 -2.11
C LYS A 210 8.32 -20.25 -1.97
N ASP A 211 7.69 -19.12 -2.28
CA ASP A 211 8.24 -17.80 -2.03
C ASP A 211 8.04 -17.45 -0.54
N ALA A 212 9.10 -16.96 0.10
CA ALA A 212 9.12 -16.63 1.52
C ALA A 212 8.10 -15.56 1.93
N LYS A 213 7.59 -14.75 0.99
CA LYS A 213 6.51 -13.79 1.25
C LYS A 213 5.15 -14.46 1.45
N PHE A 214 4.98 -15.73 1.09
CA PHE A 214 3.70 -16.44 1.08
C PHE A 214 3.75 -17.59 2.09
N ILE A 215 3.15 -17.37 3.27
CA ILE A 215 3.26 -18.26 4.42
C ILE A 215 1.93 -18.98 4.63
N GLU A 216 1.96 -20.31 4.60
CA GLU A 216 0.83 -21.11 5.06
C GLU A 216 0.91 -21.31 6.58
N ILE A 217 -0.13 -20.90 7.29
CA ILE A 217 -0.24 -21.09 8.73
C ILE A 217 -0.55 -22.56 9.02
N PRO A 218 0.09 -23.20 10.03
CA PRO A 218 -0.17 -24.59 10.37
C PRO A 218 -1.66 -24.89 10.62
N GLY A 219 -2.13 -26.03 10.11
CA GLY A 219 -3.51 -26.47 10.33
C GLY A 219 -3.79 -26.73 11.82
N GLY A 220 -5.03 -26.47 12.23
CA GLY A 220 -5.45 -26.58 13.64
C GLY A 220 -5.12 -25.35 14.48
N THR A 221 -4.66 -24.27 13.86
CA THR A 221 -4.47 -22.96 14.49
C THR A 221 -5.35 -21.90 13.83
N GLN A 222 -5.69 -20.84 14.57
CA GLN A 222 -6.45 -19.72 14.02
C GLN A 222 -5.51 -18.78 13.27
N ALA A 223 -5.60 -18.75 11.94
CA ALA A 223 -4.77 -17.90 11.10
C ALA A 223 -4.86 -16.42 11.49
N ASP A 224 -6.05 -15.96 11.86
CA ASP A 224 -6.34 -14.61 12.36
C ASP A 224 -5.40 -14.19 13.50
N HIS A 225 -5.14 -15.09 14.46
CA HIS A 225 -4.25 -14.79 15.58
C HIS A 225 -2.81 -14.52 15.10
N PHE A 226 -2.31 -15.31 14.14
CA PHE A 226 -0.98 -15.11 13.56
C PHE A 226 -0.88 -13.81 12.77
N ILE A 227 -1.91 -13.47 12.01
CA ILE A 227 -1.99 -12.21 11.24
C ILE A 227 -1.90 -11.02 12.21
N LEU A 228 -2.73 -11.01 13.26
CA LEU A 228 -2.75 -9.92 14.25
C LEU A 228 -1.46 -9.85 15.07
N GLN A 229 -0.91 -11.00 15.48
CA GLN A 229 0.35 -11.08 16.20
C GLN A 229 1.50 -10.53 15.37
N TYR A 230 1.60 -10.93 14.09
CA TYR A 230 2.63 -10.44 13.18
C TYR A 230 2.47 -8.95 12.94
N ALA A 231 1.25 -8.48 12.66
CA ALA A 231 0.97 -7.06 12.48
C ALA A 231 1.44 -6.20 13.65
N LYS A 232 1.14 -6.64 14.88
CA LYS A 232 1.54 -5.88 16.08
C LYS A 232 3.04 -5.91 16.33
N ARG A 233 3.67 -7.06 16.07
CA ARG A 233 5.10 -7.25 16.27
C ARG A 233 5.94 -6.43 15.29
N GLU A 234 5.54 -6.40 14.02
CA GLU A 234 6.30 -5.81 12.92
C GLU A 234 5.79 -4.41 12.54
N ASP A 235 4.92 -3.82 13.36
CA ASP A 235 4.24 -2.53 13.11
C ASP A 235 3.65 -2.46 11.69
N ALA A 236 2.94 -3.52 11.31
CA ALA A 236 2.43 -3.72 9.96
C ALA A 236 0.92 -3.44 9.87
N TYR A 237 0.51 -2.85 8.75
CA TYR A 237 -0.90 -2.73 8.40
C TYR A 237 -1.47 -4.07 7.94
N ILE A 238 -2.73 -4.32 8.28
CA ILE A 238 -3.42 -5.58 7.96
C ILE A 238 -4.30 -5.36 6.75
N ILE A 239 -4.08 -6.09 5.65
CA ILE A 239 -4.98 -6.10 4.50
C ILE A 239 -5.95 -7.27 4.65
N SER A 240 -7.19 -6.99 5.06
CA SER A 240 -8.29 -7.97 5.16
C SER A 240 -9.64 -7.26 5.23
N ASN A 241 -10.69 -7.91 4.72
CA ASN A 241 -12.07 -7.50 4.98
C ASN A 241 -12.65 -8.07 6.28
N ASP A 242 -11.98 -9.05 6.90
CA ASP A 242 -12.36 -9.52 8.23
C ASP A 242 -12.14 -8.42 9.27
N ILE A 243 -13.10 -8.25 10.17
CA ILE A 243 -13.03 -7.27 11.24
C ILE A 243 -12.34 -7.80 12.49
N PHE A 244 -12.00 -9.10 12.54
CA PHE A 244 -11.33 -9.78 13.65
C PHE A 244 -12.02 -9.57 15.01
N ARG A 245 -13.35 -9.68 15.01
CA ARG A 245 -14.17 -9.35 16.20
C ARG A 245 -13.78 -10.15 17.43
N ASP A 246 -13.49 -11.43 17.26
CA ASP A 246 -13.15 -12.36 18.35
C ASP A 246 -11.82 -11.99 19.04
N PHE A 247 -11.02 -11.12 18.43
CA PHE A 247 -9.71 -10.69 18.91
C PHE A 247 -9.70 -9.27 19.47
N TYR A 248 -10.84 -8.59 19.53
CA TYR A 248 -10.94 -7.22 20.06
C TYR A 248 -10.46 -7.11 21.51
N GLU A 249 -10.81 -8.07 22.37
CA GLU A 249 -10.38 -8.08 23.76
C GLU A 249 -8.86 -8.26 23.89
N LEU A 250 -8.25 -9.04 22.99
CA LEU A 250 -6.83 -9.37 23.06
C LEU A 250 -5.91 -8.29 22.45
N TYR A 251 -6.32 -7.68 21.34
CA TYR A 251 -5.47 -6.73 20.60
C TYR A 251 -5.91 -5.26 20.71
N GLY A 252 -7.15 -5.02 21.17
CA GLY A 252 -7.80 -3.72 21.17
C GLY A 252 -8.56 -3.46 19.87
N ARG A 253 -9.86 -3.13 19.99
CA ARG A 253 -10.73 -2.84 18.84
C ARG A 253 -10.21 -1.66 18.02
N GLU A 254 -9.81 -0.58 18.69
CA GLU A 254 -9.35 0.65 18.08
C GLU A 254 -8.10 0.39 17.23
N TRP A 255 -7.13 -0.33 17.80
CA TRP A 255 -5.91 -0.71 17.09
C TRP A 255 -6.21 -1.55 15.84
N ILE A 256 -7.12 -2.54 15.92
CA ILE A 256 -7.52 -3.33 14.74
C ILE A 256 -8.17 -2.43 13.69
N VAL A 257 -9.09 -1.56 14.08
CA VAL A 257 -9.80 -0.66 13.14
C VAL A 257 -8.83 0.31 12.46
N GLU A 258 -7.86 0.83 13.18
CA GLU A 258 -6.87 1.78 12.66
C GLU A 258 -5.87 1.12 11.71
N ASN A 259 -5.39 -0.08 12.05
CA ASN A 259 -4.35 -0.79 11.30
C ASN A 259 -4.89 -1.69 10.19
N ARG A 260 -6.19 -1.99 10.18
CA ARG A 260 -6.81 -2.75 9.09
C ARG A 260 -7.13 -1.87 7.89
N ILE A 261 -6.75 -2.34 6.72
CA ILE A 261 -7.03 -1.78 5.40
C ILE A 261 -8.02 -2.73 4.73
N ALA A 262 -9.25 -2.25 4.52
CA ALA A 262 -10.27 -2.99 3.78
C ALA A 262 -9.99 -2.89 2.27
N PHE A 263 -10.56 -3.82 1.50
CA PHE A 263 -10.39 -3.85 0.06
C PHE A 263 -11.69 -4.17 -0.68
N GLN A 264 -11.73 -3.79 -1.95
CA GLN A 264 -12.80 -4.14 -2.87
C GLN A 264 -12.23 -4.51 -4.23
N PHE A 265 -12.71 -5.61 -4.79
CA PHE A 265 -12.47 -5.92 -6.20
C PHE A 265 -13.45 -5.14 -7.08
N VAL A 266 -12.94 -4.48 -8.11
CA VAL A 266 -13.72 -3.80 -9.14
C VAL A 266 -13.20 -4.25 -10.49
N HIS A 267 -13.91 -5.18 -11.14
CA HIS A 267 -13.42 -5.91 -12.32
C HIS A 267 -12.10 -6.64 -11.99
N ASP A 268 -11.02 -6.29 -12.68
CA ASP A 268 -9.68 -6.87 -12.48
C ASP A 268 -8.77 -5.98 -11.60
N TYR A 269 -9.35 -5.01 -10.88
CA TYR A 269 -8.62 -4.11 -9.99
C TYR A 269 -8.93 -4.42 -8.54
N LEU A 270 -7.89 -4.41 -7.69
CA LEU A 270 -8.03 -4.41 -6.25
C LEU A 270 -7.84 -2.98 -5.74
N LEU A 271 -8.83 -2.49 -5.02
CA LEU A 271 -8.81 -1.16 -4.42
C LEU A 271 -8.73 -1.29 -2.91
N PHE A 272 -7.98 -0.40 -2.27
CA PHE A 272 -7.84 -0.31 -0.82
C PHE A 272 -8.58 0.93 -0.30
N ASP A 273 -9.20 0.82 0.87
CA ASP A 273 -9.93 1.93 1.48
C ASP A 273 -9.02 3.04 2.01
N LYS A 274 -7.82 2.67 2.46
CA LYS A 274 -6.83 3.58 3.05
C LYS A 274 -5.63 3.85 2.15
N ILE A 275 -5.41 3.12 1.06
CA ILE A 275 -4.28 3.38 0.15
C ILE A 275 -4.79 4.06 -1.11
N THR A 276 -4.38 5.31 -1.33
CA THR A 276 -4.77 6.08 -2.52
C THR A 276 -3.54 6.55 -3.28
N MET A 277 -3.55 6.39 -4.60
CA MET A 277 -2.62 7.05 -5.52
C MET A 277 -3.30 8.22 -6.20
N ILE A 278 -2.69 9.41 -6.14
CA ILE A 278 -3.15 10.64 -6.81
C ILE A 278 -2.16 11.02 -7.90
#